data_AF-A0A2E6H5G4-F1
#
_entry.id   AF-A0A2E6H5G4-F1
#
_cell.length_a   1.000
_cell.length_b   1.000
_cell.length_c   1.000
_cell.angle_alpha   90.00
_cell.angle_beta   90.00
_cell.angle_gamma   90.00
#
_symmetry.space_group_name_H-M   'P 1'
#
loop_
_entity.id
_entity.type
_entity.pdbx_description
1 polymer ?
#
loop_
_entity_poly.entity_id
_entity_poly.type
_entity_poly.pdbx_seq_one_letter_code
_entity_poly.pdbx_strand_id
1 'polypeptide(L)'
;MYFFKAFVFLFVFCSLGVFFNSDFSGSRSIANEETVVSADHLLELKKKEEQRLREQEEMEREAHEIHLKEEAAAKELAKTTKYREQCEEVKRFLVKDEFEVNCHLNYHHYNAPKSGGAGSYYDQAKARKDGKLKIAGFNIWHPGMGKTRYKDNELVAKVINNWDLVAAVELLPIIGEDLVNNQNIVDLVKNGEKYKAELLEEILDTKEQMKGLSRSSTAYKKLSAKLKEQRKVERKLKRDIVSAPKHFRSPGYLDILNELRKLDESWSLLLAPRGEAAKESDVQELSGFYYRRTKVRPLIQRYCKDYKTGGVGNPLACIPNFSESFFGRDVKKSFSRRPFMANFESGNFDFTLLTSHVVFTSSPKPEKMEEILQDAFQVSHYKEAGKGVTKSNYARLAEIDLMLEFMEKLRAKYKEKDVILVGDFNIEKQNRFWPKLFESFKGADLVVEDATSLTIGRYDSKGNPTFGDASNYDHFILDGSFSRECKNFNDEYYAGKYSFYKEDIKKDIERKYIIRQKVKNEWDKYDFRPGKREYAGRMVASIVSKMKNRYTVKNKKVVKVKIDEEKYTKSAWDRLFISQIRDQSYYQVYKEVLSDHFPIFMECHTDIPDDDDRI
;
A
#
# COMPACT_ATOMS: atom_id res chain seq x y z
N MET A 1 -25.64 9.96 16.10
CA MET A 1 -24.95 10.97 16.93
C MET A 1 -25.13 10.58 18.38
N TYR A 2 -24.22 9.77 18.93
CA TYR A 2 -24.22 9.41 20.34
C TYR A 2 -23.10 10.17 21.05
N PHE A 3 -23.49 10.81 22.16
CA PHE A 3 -22.71 11.66 23.04
C PHE A 3 -21.55 10.90 23.70
N PHE A 4 -20.35 11.49 23.68
CA PHE A 4 -19.31 11.21 24.67
C PHE A 4 -19.16 12.44 25.56
N LYS A 5 -19.51 12.29 26.84
CA LYS A 5 -19.24 13.27 27.90
C LYS A 5 -17.74 13.19 28.23
N ALA A 6 -17.01 14.26 27.96
CA ALA A 6 -15.66 14.46 28.50
C ALA A 6 -15.78 15.05 29.91
N PHE A 7 -15.17 14.36 30.88
CA PHE A 7 -14.84 14.91 32.19
C PHE A 7 -13.71 15.92 31.99
N VAL A 8 -13.98 17.21 32.24
CA VAL A 8 -12.98 18.27 32.25
C VAL A 8 -12.66 18.58 33.72
N PHE A 9 -11.48 18.17 34.18
CA PHE A 9 -10.88 18.72 35.40
C PHE A 9 -10.29 20.10 35.05
N LEU A 10 -10.97 21.15 35.50
CA LEU A 10 -10.56 22.54 35.35
C LEU A 10 -9.68 22.91 36.55
N PHE A 11 -8.36 23.00 36.37
CA PHE A 11 -7.48 23.70 37.31
C PHE A 11 -7.60 25.20 37.06
N VAL A 12 -8.34 25.89 37.92
CA VAL A 12 -8.45 27.36 37.93
C VAL A 12 -7.35 27.92 38.81
N PHE A 13 -6.31 28.48 38.20
CA PHE A 13 -5.43 29.46 38.85
C PHE A 13 -6.19 30.80 38.90
N CYS A 14 -6.71 31.15 40.07
CA CYS A 14 -7.24 32.49 40.33
C CYS A 14 -6.32 33.22 41.32
N SER A 15 -5.55 34.15 40.76
CA SER A 15 -4.85 35.20 41.46
C SER A 15 -5.86 36.14 42.10
N LEU A 16 -5.92 36.19 43.42
CA LEU A 16 -6.60 37.26 44.16
C LEU A 16 -5.76 37.59 45.40
N GLY A 17 -5.01 38.69 45.28
CA GLY A 17 -4.47 39.40 46.41
C GLY A 17 -5.61 40.07 47.18
N VAL A 18 -5.65 39.84 48.48
CA VAL A 18 -6.45 40.63 49.42
C VAL A 18 -5.59 40.91 50.66
N PHE A 19 -5.33 42.21 50.82
CA PHE A 19 -5.05 42.99 52.02
C PHE A 19 -4.86 42.28 53.38
N PHE A 20 -3.70 42.58 53.97
CA PHE A 20 -3.40 42.53 55.41
C PHE A 20 -3.78 43.86 56.08
N ASN A 21 -4.55 43.77 57.17
CA ASN A 21 -4.74 44.68 58.33
C ASN A 21 -6.17 44.43 58.85
N SER A 22 -6.50 44.33 60.12
CA SER A 22 -5.79 44.35 61.40
C SER A 22 -6.79 43.79 62.44
N ASP A 23 -6.29 43.37 63.59
CA ASP A 23 -7.02 43.21 64.86
C ASP A 23 -8.09 42.12 64.96
N PHE A 24 -7.70 40.98 65.55
CA PHE A 24 -8.57 40.36 66.56
C PHE A 24 -7.71 39.67 67.63
N SER A 25 -7.60 40.35 68.77
CA SER A 25 -7.10 39.83 70.04
C SER A 25 -8.10 38.80 70.59
N GLY A 26 -7.66 37.54 70.64
CA GLY A 26 -8.46 36.43 71.16
C GLY A 26 -7.56 35.36 71.75
N SER A 27 -6.93 35.67 72.87
CA SER A 27 -6.15 34.73 73.68
C SER A 27 -7.03 33.61 74.23
N ARG A 28 -7.00 32.44 73.59
CA ARG A 28 -7.30 31.16 74.23
C ARG A 28 -6.04 30.32 74.24
N SER A 29 -5.45 30.19 75.41
CA SER A 29 -4.40 29.23 75.73
C SER A 29 -4.96 27.82 75.58
N ILE A 30 -4.72 27.19 74.43
CA ILE A 30 -4.80 25.74 74.30
C ILE A 30 -3.40 25.24 74.68
N ALA A 31 -3.34 24.41 75.73
CA ALA A 31 -2.12 23.77 76.16
C ALA A 31 -1.53 22.98 74.99
N ASN A 32 -0.32 23.35 74.57
CA ASN A 32 0.51 22.53 73.70
C ASN A 32 0.95 21.29 74.48
N GLU A 33 0.22 20.19 74.31
CA GLU A 33 0.84 18.87 74.46
C GLU A 33 1.87 18.75 73.33
N GLU A 34 3.14 18.94 73.67
CA GLU A 34 4.26 18.56 72.82
C GLU A 34 4.22 17.05 72.63
N THR A 35 3.46 16.61 71.64
CA THR A 35 3.54 15.24 71.12
C THR A 35 4.95 15.06 70.55
N VAL A 36 5.85 14.49 71.35
CA VAL A 36 7.19 14.10 70.93
C VAL A 36 7.03 12.97 69.91
N VAL A 37 6.99 13.34 68.62
CA VAL A 37 7.01 12.37 67.53
C VAL A 37 8.38 11.71 67.53
N SER A 38 8.45 10.41 67.78
CA SER A 38 9.72 9.68 67.78
C SER A 38 10.38 9.73 66.40
N ALA A 39 11.72 9.74 66.37
CA ALA A 39 12.47 9.71 65.12
C ALA A 39 12.10 8.51 64.22
N ASP A 40 11.70 7.39 64.83
CA ASP A 40 11.22 6.20 64.13
C ASP A 40 9.91 6.46 63.37
N HIS A 41 8.99 7.24 63.96
CA HIS A 41 7.73 7.61 63.30
C HIS A 41 7.98 8.53 62.09
N LEU A 42 8.92 9.48 62.20
CA LEU A 42 9.31 10.34 61.07
C LEU A 42 9.97 9.54 59.93
N LEU A 43 10.78 8.53 60.26
CA LEU A 43 11.39 7.64 59.26
C LEU A 43 10.33 6.79 58.55
N GLU A 44 9.34 6.28 59.27
CA GLU A 44 8.23 5.52 58.69
C GLU A 44 7.38 6.40 57.75
N LEU A 45 7.09 7.64 58.14
CA LEU A 45 6.38 8.60 57.29
C LEU A 45 7.14 8.91 55.99
N LYS A 46 8.46 9.12 56.07
CA LYS A 46 9.30 9.32 54.87
C LYS A 46 9.28 8.12 53.93
N LYS A 47 9.37 6.89 54.46
CA LYS A 47 9.28 5.67 53.63
C LYS A 47 7.92 5.54 52.95
N LYS A 48 6.83 5.86 53.66
CA LYS A 48 5.48 5.87 53.08
C LYS A 48 5.33 6.95 52.01
N GLU A 49 5.90 8.13 52.21
CA GLU A 49 5.90 9.21 51.22
C GLU A 49 6.71 8.85 49.96
N GLU A 50 7.92 8.30 50.12
CA GLU A 50 8.73 7.80 49.00
C GLU A 50 8.03 6.67 48.23
N GLN A 51 7.37 5.74 48.93
CA GLN A 51 6.58 4.70 48.28
C GLN A 51 5.41 5.29 47.49
N ARG A 52 4.67 6.25 48.07
CA ARG A 52 3.56 6.94 47.37
C ARG A 52 4.04 7.70 46.14
N LEU A 53 5.21 8.34 46.21
CA LEU A 53 5.81 9.02 45.07
C LEU A 53 6.19 8.02 43.96
N ARG A 54 6.78 6.88 44.29
CA ARG A 54 7.10 5.83 43.30
C ARG A 54 5.85 5.25 42.65
N GLU A 55 4.81 4.96 43.43
CA GLU A 55 3.52 4.50 42.93
C GLU A 55 2.87 5.55 42.02
N GLN A 56 2.97 6.84 42.37
CA GLN A 56 2.49 7.92 41.53
C GLN A 56 3.27 8.02 40.21
N GLU A 57 4.60 7.96 40.25
CA GLU A 57 5.45 7.97 39.05
C GLU A 57 5.21 6.74 38.14
N GLU A 58 4.90 5.58 38.72
CA GLU A 58 4.52 4.38 37.97
C GLU A 58 3.15 4.55 37.30
N MET A 59 2.13 5.00 38.04
CA MET A 59 0.81 5.30 37.47
C MET A 59 0.86 6.37 36.36
N GLU A 60 1.66 7.43 36.54
CA GLU A 60 1.83 8.46 35.53
C GLU A 60 2.52 7.93 34.26
N ARG A 61 3.50 7.02 34.41
CA ARG A 61 4.15 6.32 33.29
C ARG A 61 3.19 5.40 32.55
N GLU A 62 2.42 4.58 33.26
CA GLU A 62 1.41 3.71 32.66
C GLU A 62 0.33 4.51 31.93
N ALA A 63 -0.17 5.58 32.54
CA ALA A 63 -1.15 6.47 31.90
C ALA A 63 -0.59 7.12 30.63
N HIS A 64 0.68 7.54 30.65
CA HIS A 64 1.35 8.08 29.47
C HIS A 64 1.48 7.03 28.36
N GLU A 65 1.84 5.79 28.69
CA GLU A 65 1.95 4.70 27.71
C GLU A 65 0.59 4.36 27.09
N ILE A 66 -0.47 4.29 27.90
CA ILE A 66 -1.85 4.07 27.42
C ILE A 66 -2.24 5.19 26.45
N HIS A 67 -1.99 6.45 26.81
CA HIS A 67 -2.29 7.59 25.96
C HIS A 67 -1.57 7.51 24.59
N LEU A 68 -0.29 7.14 24.59
CA LEU A 68 0.48 6.95 23.34
C LEU A 68 -0.08 5.81 22.48
N LYS A 69 -0.50 4.69 23.10
CA LYS A 69 -1.13 3.56 22.40
C LYS A 69 -2.47 3.98 21.77
N GLU A 70 -3.30 4.72 22.50
CA GLU A 70 -4.57 5.25 21.99
C GLU A 70 -4.36 6.24 20.83
N GLU A 71 -3.40 7.15 20.96
CA GLU A 71 -3.07 8.11 19.90
C GLU A 71 -2.59 7.39 18.63
N ALA A 72 -1.72 6.38 18.78
CA ALA A 72 -1.24 5.57 17.66
C ALA A 72 -2.39 4.80 16.98
N ALA A 73 -3.30 4.20 17.75
CA ALA A 73 -4.48 3.52 17.22
C ALA A 73 -5.41 4.49 16.47
N ALA A 74 -5.63 5.70 17.01
CA ALA A 74 -6.44 6.74 16.37
C ALA A 74 -5.83 7.21 15.05
N LYS A 75 -4.51 7.45 15.00
CA LYS A 75 -3.78 7.80 13.76
C LYS A 75 -3.93 6.71 12.69
N GLU A 76 -3.80 5.45 13.08
CA GLU A 76 -3.92 4.31 12.18
C GLU A 76 -5.34 4.16 11.62
N LEU A 77 -6.37 4.36 12.46
CA LEU A 77 -7.77 4.38 12.05
C LEU A 77 -8.10 5.55 11.12
N ALA A 78 -7.58 6.75 11.43
CA ALA A 78 -7.75 7.92 10.58
C ALA A 78 -7.10 7.71 9.20
N LYS A 79 -5.88 7.15 9.17
CA LYS A 79 -5.20 6.74 7.94
C LYS A 79 -6.07 5.76 7.15
N THR A 80 -6.52 4.67 7.77
CA THR A 80 -7.37 3.66 7.12
C THR A 80 -8.66 4.27 6.56
N THR A 81 -9.30 5.15 7.31
CA THR A 81 -10.55 5.82 6.91
C THR A 81 -10.36 6.65 5.64
N LYS A 82 -9.23 7.36 5.51
CA LYS A 82 -8.89 8.14 4.30
C LYS A 82 -8.73 7.25 3.07
N TYR A 83 -8.19 6.05 3.21
CA TYR A 83 -8.07 5.10 2.09
C TYR A 83 -9.41 4.46 1.74
N ARG A 84 -10.24 4.17 2.74
CA ARG A 84 -11.63 3.74 2.51
C ARG A 84 -12.41 4.78 1.71
N GLU A 85 -12.29 6.05 2.06
CA GLU A 85 -12.92 7.16 1.31
C GLU A 85 -12.44 7.19 -0.15
N GLN A 86 -11.15 7.02 -0.40
CA GLN A 86 -10.63 6.91 -1.77
C GLN A 86 -11.20 5.69 -2.51
N CYS A 87 -11.36 4.54 -1.83
CA CYS A 87 -12.01 3.36 -2.42
C CYS A 87 -13.46 3.65 -2.80
N GLU A 88 -14.23 4.32 -1.94
CA GLU A 88 -15.62 4.70 -2.22
C GLU A 88 -15.72 5.71 -3.37
N GLU A 89 -14.75 6.62 -3.50
CA GLU A 89 -14.65 7.53 -4.64
C GLU A 89 -14.34 6.77 -5.93
N VAL A 90 -13.40 5.81 -5.91
CA VAL A 90 -13.13 4.93 -7.06
C VAL A 90 -14.39 4.17 -7.47
N LYS A 91 -15.08 3.54 -6.52
CA LYS A 91 -16.36 2.86 -6.76
C LYS A 91 -17.38 3.78 -7.43
N ARG A 92 -17.55 4.99 -6.90
CA ARG A 92 -18.52 5.98 -7.38
C ARG A 92 -18.18 6.53 -8.76
N PHE A 93 -16.92 6.85 -9.03
CA PHE A 93 -16.54 7.63 -10.22
C PHE A 93 -16.05 6.78 -11.38
N LEU A 94 -15.42 5.64 -11.10
CA LEU A 94 -14.79 4.78 -12.12
C LEU A 94 -15.58 3.51 -12.37
N VAL A 95 -16.12 2.86 -11.33
CA VAL A 95 -16.76 1.55 -11.48
C VAL A 95 -18.22 1.66 -11.88
N LYS A 96 -19.00 2.59 -11.30
CA LYS A 96 -20.39 2.92 -11.73
C LYS A 96 -21.23 1.70 -12.15
N ASP A 97 -21.33 0.73 -11.27
CA ASP A 97 -22.14 -0.49 -11.44
C ASP A 97 -21.57 -1.56 -12.40
N GLU A 98 -20.37 -1.38 -12.96
CA GLU A 98 -19.70 -2.41 -13.77
C GLU A 98 -19.42 -3.69 -12.96
N PHE A 99 -19.07 -3.53 -11.68
CA PHE A 99 -18.83 -4.64 -10.76
C PHE A 99 -18.91 -4.19 -9.30
N GLU A 100 -18.96 -5.14 -8.38
CA GLU A 100 -19.10 -4.85 -6.95
C GLU A 100 -17.75 -4.50 -6.31
N VAL A 101 -17.71 -3.37 -5.60
CA VAL A 101 -16.55 -2.95 -4.81
C VAL A 101 -16.94 -2.83 -3.34
N ASN A 102 -16.20 -3.53 -2.50
CA ASN A 102 -16.35 -3.54 -1.05
C ASN A 102 -15.19 -2.78 -0.40
N CYS A 103 -15.47 -1.61 0.17
CA CYS A 103 -14.47 -0.75 0.81
C CYS A 103 -14.52 -0.93 2.33
N HIS A 104 -13.95 -2.03 2.83
CA HIS A 104 -13.90 -2.29 4.28
C HIS A 104 -12.67 -1.65 4.93
N LEU A 105 -12.66 -1.57 6.26
CA LEU A 105 -11.52 -1.04 7.02
C LEU A 105 -10.35 -2.03 7.09
N ASN A 106 -10.59 -3.31 6.86
CA ASN A 106 -9.57 -4.36 6.90
C ASN A 106 -9.05 -4.76 5.51
N TYR A 107 -9.81 -4.50 4.43
CA TYR A 107 -9.38 -4.68 3.05
C TYR A 107 -10.34 -3.98 2.09
N HIS A 108 -9.90 -3.79 0.84
CA HIS A 108 -10.78 -3.44 -0.27
C HIS A 108 -10.89 -4.61 -1.23
N HIS A 109 -12.08 -4.86 -1.79
CA HIS A 109 -12.31 -5.96 -2.70
C HIS A 109 -13.05 -5.53 -3.95
N TYR A 110 -12.36 -5.66 -5.08
CA TYR A 110 -12.88 -5.41 -6.41
C TYR A 110 -13.30 -6.76 -7.00
N ASN A 111 -14.59 -7.08 -6.89
CA ASN A 111 -15.16 -8.37 -7.33
C ASN A 111 -15.23 -8.44 -8.85
N ALA A 112 -15.21 -9.66 -9.40
CA ALA A 112 -15.55 -9.91 -10.80
C ALA A 112 -16.94 -9.34 -11.16
N PRO A 113 -17.16 -8.92 -12.43
CA PRO A 113 -18.45 -8.44 -12.89
C PRO A 113 -19.57 -9.46 -12.71
N LYS A 114 -20.78 -8.97 -12.39
CA LYS A 114 -21.98 -9.83 -12.24
C LYS A 114 -22.47 -10.40 -13.57
N SER A 115 -22.07 -9.81 -14.70
CA SER A 115 -22.50 -10.18 -16.05
C SER A 115 -21.82 -11.44 -16.62
N GLY A 116 -20.74 -11.92 -16.00
CA GLY A 116 -20.17 -13.20 -16.38
C GLY A 116 -21.19 -14.29 -16.09
N GLY A 117 -21.66 -15.03 -17.10
CA GLY A 117 -22.68 -16.07 -16.96
C GLY A 117 -22.33 -17.17 -15.94
N ALA A 118 -23.10 -18.25 -15.86
CA ALA A 118 -22.94 -19.33 -14.86
C ALA A 118 -21.50 -19.86 -14.66
N GLY A 119 -20.60 -19.68 -15.65
CA GLY A 119 -19.16 -19.99 -15.56
C GLY A 119 -18.28 -18.97 -14.82
N SER A 120 -18.81 -17.90 -14.21
CA SER A 120 -18.06 -16.88 -13.45
C SER A 120 -17.97 -17.17 -11.94
N TYR A 121 -18.60 -18.26 -11.49
CA TYR A 121 -18.60 -18.70 -10.10
C TYR A 121 -17.52 -19.77 -9.90
N TYR A 122 -16.93 -19.77 -8.71
CA TYR A 122 -16.04 -20.83 -8.28
C TYR A 122 -16.79 -22.15 -8.20
N ASP A 123 -16.19 -23.22 -8.72
CA ASP A 123 -16.67 -24.59 -8.62
C ASP A 123 -15.54 -25.46 -8.08
N GLN A 124 -15.70 -25.94 -6.84
CA GLN A 124 -14.73 -26.77 -6.16
C GLN A 124 -14.47 -28.08 -6.90
N ALA A 125 -15.50 -28.74 -7.44
CA ALA A 125 -15.35 -29.99 -8.16
C ALA A 125 -14.57 -29.79 -9.46
N LYS A 126 -14.80 -28.68 -10.16
CA LYS A 126 -14.01 -28.29 -11.32
C LYS A 126 -12.56 -27.98 -10.95
N ALA A 127 -12.32 -27.21 -9.87
CA ALA A 127 -10.97 -26.91 -9.40
C ALA A 127 -10.19 -28.18 -9.04
N ARG A 128 -10.84 -29.18 -8.40
CA ARG A 128 -10.24 -30.51 -8.17
C ARG A 128 -9.92 -31.24 -9.46
N LYS A 129 -10.85 -31.22 -10.43
CA LYS A 129 -10.65 -31.88 -11.73
C LYS A 129 -9.51 -31.26 -12.53
N ASP A 130 -9.33 -29.95 -12.44
CA ASP A 130 -8.22 -29.24 -13.08
C ASP A 130 -6.86 -29.62 -12.43
N GLY A 131 -6.87 -30.04 -11.16
CA GLY A 131 -5.76 -30.68 -10.44
C GLY A 131 -4.59 -29.77 -10.10
N LYS A 132 -4.64 -28.49 -10.47
CA LYS A 132 -3.54 -27.54 -10.30
C LYS A 132 -4.03 -26.12 -10.00
N LEU A 133 -3.29 -25.45 -9.13
CA LEU A 133 -3.37 -24.04 -8.83
C LEU A 133 -2.00 -23.40 -9.07
N LYS A 134 -1.95 -22.32 -9.86
CA LYS A 134 -0.72 -21.56 -10.10
C LYS A 134 -0.69 -20.29 -9.27
N ILE A 135 0.26 -20.20 -8.34
CA ILE A 135 0.45 -19.05 -7.45
C ILE A 135 1.70 -18.27 -7.89
N ALA A 136 1.64 -16.94 -7.89
CA ALA A 136 2.79 -16.09 -8.18
C ALA A 136 2.98 -14.97 -7.17
N GLY A 137 4.24 -14.54 -7.03
CA GLY A 137 4.64 -13.29 -6.38
C GLY A 137 5.15 -12.31 -7.43
N PHE A 138 4.71 -11.06 -7.37
CA PHE A 138 5.15 -10.05 -8.32
C PHE A 138 5.27 -8.66 -7.69
N ASN A 139 6.50 -8.15 -7.60
CA ASN A 139 6.73 -6.72 -7.42
C ASN A 139 6.36 -5.98 -8.71
N ILE A 140 5.23 -5.25 -8.68
CA ILE A 140 4.68 -4.58 -9.87
C ILE A 140 5.35 -3.23 -10.10
N TRP A 141 6.13 -2.71 -9.15
CA TRP A 141 6.84 -1.45 -9.22
C TRP A 141 5.94 -0.25 -9.55
N HIS A 142 5.20 0.21 -8.56
CA HIS A 142 4.47 1.49 -8.52
C HIS A 142 3.57 1.77 -9.73
N PRO A 143 2.61 0.91 -10.11
CA PRO A 143 1.75 1.17 -11.27
C PRO A 143 0.94 2.47 -11.08
N GLY A 144 0.91 3.33 -12.10
CA GLY A 144 0.15 4.58 -12.07
C GLY A 144 0.85 5.79 -11.42
N MET A 145 2.16 5.72 -11.17
CA MET A 145 2.90 6.82 -10.56
C MET A 145 3.65 7.69 -11.59
N GLY A 146 3.97 8.93 -11.19
CA GLY A 146 4.75 9.84 -12.03
C GLY A 146 6.13 9.29 -12.44
N LYS A 147 6.76 8.43 -11.62
CA LYS A 147 8.04 7.79 -11.96
C LYS A 147 7.88 6.67 -12.98
N THR A 148 6.77 5.94 -12.97
CA THR A 148 6.48 4.74 -13.77
C THR A 148 5.41 4.99 -14.82
N ARG A 149 5.27 6.26 -15.25
CA ARG A 149 4.20 6.74 -16.13
C ARG A 149 4.11 6.08 -17.51
N TYR A 150 5.11 5.30 -17.90
CA TYR A 150 5.17 4.62 -19.19
C TYR A 150 4.86 3.12 -19.10
N LYS A 151 4.44 2.64 -17.92
CA LYS A 151 4.05 1.25 -17.71
C LYS A 151 2.95 0.86 -18.70
N ASP A 152 3.14 -0.27 -19.38
CA ASP A 152 2.15 -0.84 -20.28
C ASP A 152 1.30 -1.84 -19.49
N ASN A 153 0.21 -1.34 -18.90
CA ASN A 153 -0.69 -2.16 -18.08
C ASN A 153 -1.28 -3.35 -18.85
N GLU A 154 -1.39 -3.29 -20.19
CA GLU A 154 -1.82 -4.41 -21.02
C GLU A 154 -0.78 -5.54 -20.98
N LEU A 155 0.52 -5.20 -21.07
CA LEU A 155 1.60 -6.19 -20.97
C LEU A 155 1.74 -6.73 -19.55
N VAL A 156 1.62 -5.88 -18.53
CA VAL A 156 1.63 -6.32 -17.13
C VAL A 156 0.48 -7.29 -16.86
N ALA A 157 -0.72 -7.00 -17.36
CA ALA A 157 -1.86 -7.91 -17.26
C ALA A 157 -1.59 -9.23 -18.00
N LYS A 158 -1.03 -9.21 -19.20
CA LYS A 158 -0.62 -10.44 -19.91
C LYS A 158 0.39 -11.28 -19.13
N VAL A 159 1.33 -10.64 -18.43
CA VAL A 159 2.26 -11.34 -17.53
C VAL A 159 1.46 -12.02 -16.41
N ILE A 160 0.67 -11.26 -15.64
CA ILE A 160 -0.14 -11.78 -14.52
C ILE A 160 -1.09 -12.90 -14.97
N ASN A 161 -1.60 -12.84 -16.20
CA ASN A 161 -2.55 -13.80 -16.75
C ASN A 161 -1.98 -15.21 -16.95
N ASN A 162 -0.69 -15.45 -16.68
CA ASN A 162 -0.11 -16.80 -16.67
C ASN A 162 -0.43 -17.61 -15.40
N TRP A 163 -1.03 -16.97 -14.39
CA TRP A 163 -1.33 -17.59 -13.09
C TRP A 163 -2.81 -17.46 -12.71
N ASP A 164 -3.18 -18.12 -11.61
CA ASP A 164 -4.54 -18.13 -11.07
C ASP A 164 -4.66 -17.20 -9.85
N LEU A 165 -3.58 -17.04 -9.09
CA LEU A 165 -3.46 -16.17 -7.91
C LEU A 165 -2.10 -15.47 -7.93
N VAL A 166 -2.09 -14.14 -7.84
CA VAL A 166 -0.86 -13.34 -7.84
C VAL A 166 -0.84 -12.40 -6.64
N ALA A 167 0.10 -12.62 -5.74
CA ALA A 167 0.47 -11.70 -4.68
C ALA A 167 1.28 -10.54 -5.28
N ALA A 168 0.67 -9.36 -5.29
CA ALA A 168 1.23 -8.15 -5.86
C ALA A 168 1.71 -7.20 -4.75
N VAL A 169 2.95 -6.75 -4.86
CA VAL A 169 3.56 -5.74 -3.97
C VAL A 169 3.98 -4.50 -4.76
N GLU A 170 4.37 -3.44 -4.04
CA GLU A 170 4.63 -2.11 -4.60
C GLU A 170 3.44 -1.51 -5.36
N LEU A 171 2.22 -1.88 -5.00
CA LEU A 171 1.03 -1.16 -5.46
C LEU A 171 0.97 0.20 -4.77
N LEU A 172 0.23 1.14 -5.34
CA LEU A 172 0.12 2.48 -4.77
C LEU A 172 -1.32 2.95 -4.69
N PRO A 173 -1.67 3.73 -3.66
CA PRO A 173 -2.89 4.51 -3.68
C PRO A 173 -2.77 5.63 -4.71
N ILE A 174 -3.86 6.38 -4.87
CA ILE A 174 -3.83 7.60 -5.67
C ILE A 174 -3.01 8.64 -4.89
N ILE A 175 -1.91 9.12 -5.48
CA ILE A 175 -1.00 10.08 -4.85
C ILE A 175 -0.64 11.24 -5.79
N GLY A 176 0.03 12.26 -5.23
CA GLY A 176 0.61 13.36 -6.00
C GLY A 176 -0.44 14.15 -6.81
N GLU A 177 -0.11 14.46 -8.07
CA GLU A 177 -0.99 15.23 -8.95
C GLU A 177 -2.34 14.55 -9.21
N ASP A 178 -2.38 13.22 -9.16
CA ASP A 178 -3.61 12.46 -9.40
C ASP A 178 -4.56 12.57 -8.22
N LEU A 179 -4.03 12.51 -6.99
CA LEU A 179 -4.81 12.72 -5.77
C LEU A 179 -5.38 14.13 -5.72
N VAL A 180 -4.56 15.14 -5.98
CA VAL A 180 -5.01 16.55 -6.01
C VAL A 180 -6.10 16.76 -7.07
N ASN A 181 -5.93 16.17 -8.25
CA ASN A 181 -6.96 16.23 -9.29
C ASN A 181 -8.27 15.61 -8.83
N ASN A 182 -8.22 14.41 -8.24
CA ASN A 182 -9.40 13.69 -7.80
C ASN A 182 -10.10 14.40 -6.65
N GLN A 183 -9.36 14.96 -5.70
CA GLN A 183 -9.90 15.80 -4.63
C GLN A 183 -10.63 17.03 -5.20
N ASN A 184 -10.07 17.71 -6.19
CA ASN A 184 -10.74 18.85 -6.82
C ASN A 184 -12.02 18.44 -7.59
N ILE A 185 -12.05 17.24 -8.17
CA ILE A 185 -13.26 16.70 -8.81
C ILE A 185 -14.32 16.39 -7.76
N VAL A 186 -13.93 15.71 -6.68
CA VAL A 186 -14.80 15.38 -5.56
C VAL A 186 -15.40 16.64 -4.95
N ASP A 187 -14.57 17.65 -4.69
CA ASP A 187 -14.99 18.96 -4.18
C ASP A 187 -16.01 19.62 -5.13
N LEU A 188 -15.70 19.71 -6.42
CA LEU A 188 -16.62 20.30 -7.40
C LEU A 188 -17.95 19.54 -7.50
N VAL A 189 -17.94 18.22 -7.38
CA VAL A 189 -19.17 17.40 -7.44
C VAL A 189 -19.97 17.50 -6.15
N LYS A 190 -19.32 17.45 -4.98
CA LYS A 190 -19.99 17.52 -3.67
C LYS A 190 -20.54 18.93 -3.38
N ASN A 191 -19.76 19.96 -3.70
CA ASN A 191 -20.08 21.36 -3.38
C ASN A 191 -20.62 22.15 -4.57
N GLY A 192 -20.75 21.52 -5.75
CA GLY A 192 -21.16 22.19 -6.99
C GLY A 192 -22.51 22.90 -6.91
N GLU A 193 -23.52 22.28 -6.29
CA GLU A 193 -24.83 22.92 -6.11
C GLU A 193 -24.77 24.11 -5.15
N LYS A 194 -23.94 24.05 -4.10
CA LYS A 194 -23.68 25.20 -3.23
C LYS A 194 -23.05 26.35 -4.01
N TYR A 195 -22.00 26.07 -4.80
CA TYR A 195 -21.35 27.09 -5.64
C TYR A 195 -22.29 27.71 -6.67
N LYS A 196 -23.22 26.90 -7.19
CA LYS A 196 -24.26 27.37 -8.10
C LYS A 196 -25.28 28.24 -7.39
N ALA A 197 -25.70 27.90 -6.17
CA ALA A 197 -26.59 28.72 -5.37
C ALA A 197 -25.97 30.09 -5.04
N GLU A 198 -24.73 30.10 -4.55
CA GLU A 198 -23.95 31.34 -4.29
C GLU A 198 -23.90 32.24 -5.54
N LEU A 199 -23.62 31.67 -6.71
CA LEU A 199 -23.59 32.43 -7.96
C LEU A 199 -24.97 32.93 -8.41
N LEU A 200 -26.05 32.18 -8.11
CA LEU A 200 -27.41 32.61 -8.41
C LEU A 200 -27.83 33.80 -7.52
N GLU A 201 -27.42 33.83 -6.26
CA GLU A 201 -27.61 34.98 -5.37
C GLU A 201 -26.89 36.22 -5.92
N GLU A 202 -25.61 36.10 -6.30
CA GLU A 202 -24.89 37.23 -6.92
C GLU A 202 -25.55 37.75 -8.20
N ILE A 203 -26.16 36.85 -8.98
CA ILE A 203 -26.93 37.18 -10.19
C ILE A 203 -28.19 37.96 -9.83
N LEU A 204 -28.88 37.59 -8.74
CA LEU A 204 -30.07 38.29 -8.26
C LEU A 204 -29.71 39.68 -7.74
N ASP A 205 -28.66 39.81 -6.94
CA ASP A 205 -28.19 41.11 -6.44
C ASP A 205 -27.81 42.06 -7.57
N THR A 206 -27.12 41.53 -8.59
CA THR A 206 -26.76 42.34 -9.78
C THR A 206 -28.00 42.81 -10.54
N LYS A 207 -29.05 41.97 -10.63
CA LYS A 207 -30.33 42.41 -11.23
C LYS A 207 -31.02 43.46 -10.38
N GLU A 208 -30.95 43.35 -9.06
CA GLU A 208 -31.54 44.31 -8.14
C GLU A 208 -30.87 45.68 -8.27
N GLN A 209 -29.53 45.72 -8.28
CA GLN A 209 -28.75 46.95 -8.51
C GLN A 209 -29.03 47.62 -9.86
N MET A 210 -29.52 46.87 -10.85
CA MET A 210 -29.92 47.40 -12.14
C MET A 210 -31.30 48.05 -12.14
N LYS A 211 -32.16 47.79 -11.14
CA LYS A 211 -33.49 48.40 -11.06
C LYS A 211 -33.36 49.91 -10.85
N GLY A 212 -34.20 50.68 -11.55
CA GLY A 212 -34.18 52.14 -11.48
C GLY A 212 -33.05 52.83 -12.26
N LEU A 213 -32.05 52.09 -12.77
CA LEU A 213 -31.02 52.67 -13.64
C LEU A 213 -31.53 52.85 -15.08
N SER A 214 -31.22 53.99 -15.68
CA SER A 214 -31.44 54.20 -17.11
C SER A 214 -30.55 53.28 -17.95
N ARG A 215 -31.11 52.65 -18.99
CA ARG A 215 -30.40 51.75 -19.92
C ARG A 215 -29.23 52.43 -20.65
N SER A 216 -29.29 53.75 -20.84
CA SER A 216 -28.21 54.52 -21.47
C SER A 216 -27.04 54.80 -20.52
N SER A 217 -27.26 54.68 -19.21
CA SER A 217 -26.25 54.99 -18.19
C SER A 217 -25.04 54.03 -18.26
N THR A 218 -23.86 54.58 -17.98
CA THR A 218 -22.62 53.81 -17.90
C THR A 218 -22.69 52.71 -16.84
N ALA A 219 -23.34 52.99 -15.70
CA ALA A 219 -23.55 52.02 -14.61
C ALA A 219 -24.37 50.81 -15.07
N TYR A 220 -25.50 51.04 -15.76
CA TYR A 220 -26.32 49.96 -16.30
C TYR A 220 -25.55 49.10 -17.30
N LYS A 221 -24.79 49.72 -18.22
CA LYS A 221 -23.98 48.98 -19.20
C LYS A 221 -22.93 48.08 -18.52
N LYS A 222 -22.26 48.58 -17.48
CA LYS A 222 -21.28 47.81 -16.69
C LYS A 222 -21.93 46.62 -15.96
N LEU A 223 -23.06 46.84 -15.28
CA LEU A 223 -23.79 45.77 -14.59
C LEU A 223 -24.39 44.75 -15.56
N SER A 224 -24.91 45.19 -16.71
CA SER A 224 -25.41 44.30 -17.76
C SER A 224 -24.30 43.40 -18.32
N ALA A 225 -23.09 43.92 -18.50
CA ALA A 225 -21.93 43.14 -18.92
C ALA A 225 -21.52 42.11 -17.84
N LYS A 226 -21.48 42.54 -16.57
CA LYS A 226 -21.24 41.64 -15.42
C LYS A 226 -22.27 40.51 -15.36
N LEU A 227 -23.56 40.82 -15.46
CA LEU A 227 -24.66 39.86 -15.43
C LEU A 227 -24.55 38.84 -16.58
N LYS A 228 -24.17 39.28 -17.78
CA LYS A 228 -23.93 38.40 -18.93
C LYS A 228 -22.78 37.43 -18.66
N GLU A 229 -21.69 37.90 -18.06
CA GLU A 229 -20.55 37.05 -17.69
C GLU A 229 -20.92 36.08 -16.56
N GLN A 230 -21.60 36.52 -15.51
CA GLN A 230 -22.07 35.65 -14.42
C GLN A 230 -22.97 34.51 -14.95
N ARG A 231 -23.93 34.82 -15.84
CA ARG A 231 -24.76 33.79 -16.49
C ARG A 231 -23.95 32.81 -17.34
N LYS A 232 -22.89 33.28 -18.00
CA LYS A 232 -21.98 32.42 -18.75
C LYS A 232 -21.20 31.50 -17.81
N VAL A 233 -20.75 32.02 -16.68
CA VAL A 233 -20.08 31.25 -15.62
C VAL A 233 -21.04 30.21 -15.02
N GLU A 234 -22.29 30.55 -14.72
CA GLU A 234 -23.30 29.63 -14.19
C GLU A 234 -23.55 28.46 -15.14
N ARG A 235 -23.81 28.74 -16.41
CA ARG A 235 -23.98 27.70 -17.44
C ARG A 235 -22.75 26.81 -17.58
N LYS A 236 -21.56 27.41 -17.47
CA LYS A 236 -20.31 26.65 -17.51
C LYS A 236 -20.17 25.77 -16.27
N LEU A 237 -20.39 26.30 -15.07
CA LEU A 237 -20.33 25.56 -13.82
C LEU A 237 -21.27 24.35 -13.83
N LYS A 238 -22.52 24.54 -14.30
CA LYS A 238 -23.48 23.43 -14.45
C LYS A 238 -22.95 22.31 -15.34
N ARG A 239 -22.34 22.65 -16.48
CA ARG A 239 -21.71 21.65 -17.36
C ARG A 239 -20.48 21.00 -16.72
N ASP A 240 -19.64 21.81 -16.08
CA ASP A 240 -18.40 21.38 -15.45
C ASP A 240 -18.70 20.36 -14.34
N ILE A 241 -19.70 20.61 -13.46
CA ILE A 241 -20.17 19.68 -12.42
C ILE A 241 -20.54 18.30 -13.01
N VAL A 242 -21.29 18.29 -14.12
CA VAL A 242 -21.72 17.05 -14.78
C VAL A 242 -20.56 16.34 -15.48
N SER A 243 -19.62 17.08 -16.08
CA SER A 243 -18.49 16.49 -16.81
C SER A 243 -17.31 16.07 -15.93
N ALA A 244 -17.11 16.72 -14.78
CA ALA A 244 -15.94 16.52 -13.92
C ALA A 244 -15.69 15.05 -13.53
N PRO A 245 -16.71 14.23 -13.20
CA PRO A 245 -16.54 12.80 -12.96
C PRO A 245 -15.79 12.04 -14.06
N LYS A 246 -15.90 12.46 -15.33
CA LYS A 246 -15.22 11.81 -16.47
C LYS A 246 -13.71 12.02 -16.48
N HIS A 247 -13.19 12.88 -15.60
CA HIS A 247 -11.79 13.22 -15.50
C HIS A 247 -11.16 12.71 -14.20
N PHE A 248 -11.90 11.88 -13.45
CA PHE A 248 -11.38 11.19 -12.28
C PHE A 248 -10.29 10.20 -12.74
N ARG A 249 -9.15 10.20 -12.05
CA ARG A 249 -7.98 9.40 -12.42
C ARG A 249 -8.02 8.06 -11.70
N SER A 250 -7.79 7.00 -12.46
CA SER A 250 -7.74 5.62 -11.97
C SER A 250 -6.39 5.31 -11.32
N PRO A 251 -6.36 4.56 -10.21
CA PRO A 251 -5.12 4.01 -9.67
C PRO A 251 -4.60 2.89 -10.57
N GLY A 252 -3.27 2.73 -10.65
CA GLY A 252 -2.66 1.77 -11.57
C GLY A 252 -3.01 0.30 -11.30
N TYR A 253 -3.30 -0.08 -10.05
CA TYR A 253 -3.77 -1.44 -9.75
C TYR A 253 -5.15 -1.74 -10.37
N LEU A 254 -6.01 -0.72 -10.47
CA LEU A 254 -7.32 -0.88 -11.10
C LEU A 254 -7.19 -0.91 -12.61
N ASP A 255 -6.27 -0.12 -13.18
CA ASP A 255 -5.98 -0.19 -14.61
C ASP A 255 -5.49 -1.59 -15.02
N ILE A 256 -4.60 -2.20 -14.24
CA ILE A 256 -4.15 -3.58 -14.46
C ILE A 256 -5.33 -4.55 -14.34
N LEU A 257 -6.17 -4.44 -13.31
CA LEU A 257 -7.36 -5.28 -13.14
C LEU A 257 -8.31 -5.19 -14.34
N ASN A 258 -8.50 -3.98 -14.88
CA ASN A 258 -9.35 -3.76 -16.03
C ASN A 258 -8.76 -4.39 -17.31
N GLU A 259 -7.44 -4.35 -17.50
CA GLU A 259 -6.78 -5.07 -18.61
C GLU A 259 -6.86 -6.59 -18.42
N LEU A 260 -6.70 -7.09 -17.19
CA LEU A 260 -6.87 -8.52 -16.87
C LEU A 260 -8.28 -9.01 -17.21
N ARG A 261 -9.31 -8.22 -16.92
CA ARG A 261 -10.71 -8.57 -17.22
C ARG A 261 -11.05 -8.63 -18.69
N LYS A 262 -10.27 -7.95 -19.55
CA LYS A 262 -10.38 -8.12 -21.00
C LYS A 262 -9.84 -9.48 -21.47
N LEU A 263 -8.94 -10.08 -20.70
CA LEU A 263 -8.39 -11.42 -20.95
C LEU A 263 -9.28 -12.51 -20.32
N ASP A 264 -9.79 -12.26 -19.12
CA ASP A 264 -10.73 -13.14 -18.40
C ASP A 264 -11.54 -12.32 -17.38
N GLU A 265 -12.85 -12.22 -17.56
CA GLU A 265 -13.74 -11.43 -16.70
C GLU A 265 -13.75 -11.90 -15.23
N SER A 266 -13.31 -13.11 -14.92
CA SER A 266 -13.29 -13.66 -13.56
C SER A 266 -12.23 -13.05 -12.65
N TRP A 267 -11.31 -12.23 -13.18
CA TRP A 267 -10.29 -11.56 -12.39
C TRP A 267 -10.90 -10.62 -11.33
N SER A 268 -10.43 -10.79 -10.11
CA SER A 268 -10.78 -10.01 -8.92
C SER A 268 -9.52 -9.54 -8.21
N LEU A 269 -9.67 -8.56 -7.31
CA LEU A 269 -8.56 -8.03 -6.51
C LEU A 269 -8.97 -7.88 -5.04
N LEU A 270 -8.24 -8.54 -4.13
CA LEU A 270 -8.19 -8.18 -2.71
C LEU A 270 -7.01 -7.23 -2.49
N LEU A 271 -7.24 -6.08 -1.87
CA LEU A 271 -6.22 -5.05 -1.70
C LEU A 271 -6.14 -4.66 -0.23
N ALA A 272 -4.92 -4.40 0.24
CA ALA A 272 -4.69 -3.86 1.57
C ALA A 272 -5.53 -2.58 1.79
N PRO A 273 -6.07 -2.37 3.01
CA PRO A 273 -6.97 -1.25 3.27
C PRO A 273 -6.26 0.11 3.26
N ARG A 274 -4.93 0.11 3.31
CA ARG A 274 -4.07 1.30 3.31
C ARG A 274 -2.64 0.93 2.99
N GLY A 275 -1.86 1.92 2.57
CA GLY A 275 -0.43 1.74 2.34
C GLY A 275 0.38 1.70 3.64
N GLU A 276 1.44 0.91 3.64
CA GLU A 276 2.41 0.78 4.74
C GLU A 276 3.77 1.37 4.31
N ALA A 277 4.48 1.97 5.26
CA ALA A 277 5.84 2.45 5.11
C ALA A 277 6.44 2.77 6.49
N ALA A 278 7.78 2.84 6.57
CA ALA A 278 8.50 3.15 7.81
C ALA A 278 8.13 4.52 8.39
N LYS A 279 7.84 5.51 7.54
CA LYS A 279 7.41 6.85 7.92
C LYS A 279 6.25 7.32 7.06
N GLU A 280 5.44 8.25 7.58
CA GLU A 280 4.33 8.85 6.82
C GLU A 280 4.80 9.64 5.58
N SER A 281 6.02 10.21 5.64
CA SER A 281 6.64 10.92 4.51
C SER A 281 7.09 10.00 3.38
N ASP A 282 7.26 8.71 3.67
CA ASP A 282 7.76 7.74 2.70
C ASP A 282 6.62 7.28 1.79
N VAL A 283 6.99 6.62 0.69
CA VAL A 283 5.99 6.08 -0.26
C VAL A 283 5.19 5.00 0.44
N GLN A 284 3.90 5.27 0.64
CA GLN A 284 2.94 4.36 1.25
C GLN A 284 2.54 3.29 0.22
N GLU A 285 3.11 2.10 0.36
CA GLU A 285 2.90 1.01 -0.59
C GLU A 285 1.76 0.10 -0.14
N LEU A 286 0.94 -0.29 -1.10
CA LEU A 286 -0.11 -1.27 -0.95
C LEU A 286 0.41 -2.64 -1.41
N SER A 287 -0.18 -3.68 -0.82
CA SER A 287 -0.06 -5.05 -1.31
C SER A 287 -1.47 -5.60 -1.58
N GLY A 288 -1.57 -6.63 -2.41
CA GLY A 288 -2.86 -7.24 -2.72
C GLY A 288 -2.73 -8.57 -3.46
N PHE A 289 -3.87 -9.19 -3.74
CA PHE A 289 -3.99 -10.47 -4.42
C PHE A 289 -4.91 -10.30 -5.63
N TYR A 290 -4.35 -10.37 -6.83
CA TYR A 290 -5.15 -10.59 -8.04
C TYR A 290 -5.49 -12.07 -8.11
N TYR A 291 -6.74 -12.44 -8.37
CA TYR A 291 -7.11 -13.85 -8.46
C TYR A 291 -8.24 -14.11 -9.44
N ARG A 292 -8.23 -15.30 -10.05
CA ARG A 292 -9.31 -15.80 -10.90
C ARG A 292 -10.37 -16.46 -10.04
N ARG A 293 -11.55 -15.83 -9.95
CA ARG A 293 -12.68 -16.36 -9.16
C ARG A 293 -13.16 -17.74 -9.62
N THR A 294 -12.86 -18.13 -10.86
CA THR A 294 -13.21 -19.45 -11.41
C THR A 294 -12.27 -20.57 -10.96
N LYS A 295 -11.12 -20.22 -10.38
CA LYS A 295 -10.06 -21.15 -9.98
C LYS A 295 -9.84 -21.17 -8.48
N VAL A 296 -9.95 -20.01 -7.85
CA VAL A 296 -9.73 -19.84 -6.42
C VAL A 296 -10.77 -18.91 -5.83
N ARG A 297 -11.23 -19.20 -4.61
CA ARG A 297 -12.11 -18.30 -3.86
C ARG A 297 -11.46 -17.88 -2.54
N PRO A 298 -11.64 -16.64 -2.09
CA PRO A 298 -11.23 -16.26 -0.74
C PRO A 298 -12.16 -16.86 0.31
N LEU A 299 -11.59 -17.25 1.44
CA LEU A 299 -12.31 -17.76 2.61
C LEU A 299 -12.35 -16.72 3.75
N ILE A 300 -13.26 -16.94 4.70
CA ILE A 300 -13.28 -16.17 5.95
C ILE A 300 -12.03 -16.55 6.75
N GLN A 301 -11.16 -15.57 7.00
CA GLN A 301 -9.98 -15.77 7.82
C GLN A 301 -10.32 -15.48 9.29
N ARG A 302 -10.33 -16.54 10.11
CA ARG A 302 -10.55 -16.51 11.57
C ARG A 302 -9.63 -15.52 12.28
N TYR A 303 -8.34 -15.48 11.93
CA TYR A 303 -7.41 -14.48 12.48
C TYR A 303 -7.92 -13.05 12.24
N CYS A 304 -8.28 -12.73 11.00
CA CYS A 304 -8.80 -11.40 10.67
C CYS A 304 -10.15 -11.11 11.34
N LYS A 305 -10.95 -12.14 11.63
CA LYS A 305 -12.20 -12.01 12.39
C LYS A 305 -11.94 -11.60 13.83
N ASP A 306 -10.96 -12.21 14.48
CA ASP A 306 -10.63 -12.00 15.89
C ASP A 306 -9.99 -10.63 16.14
N TYR A 307 -9.21 -10.14 15.16
CA TYR A 307 -8.45 -8.90 15.27
C TYR A 307 -9.00 -7.73 14.43
N LYS A 308 -10.24 -7.81 13.95
CA LYS A 308 -10.85 -6.72 13.17
C LYS A 308 -11.02 -5.45 14.00
N THR A 309 -10.51 -4.32 13.50
CA THR A 309 -10.63 -2.99 14.13
C THR A 309 -11.92 -2.27 13.68
N GLY A 310 -13.06 -2.93 13.91
CA GLY A 310 -14.39 -2.42 13.55
C GLY A 310 -14.77 -2.54 12.07
N GLY A 311 -16.01 -2.18 11.74
CA GLY A 311 -16.57 -2.20 10.38
C GLY A 311 -17.56 -3.34 10.09
N VAL A 312 -18.33 -3.15 9.02
CA VAL A 312 -19.27 -4.13 8.44
C VAL A 312 -18.56 -4.82 7.28
N GLY A 313 -18.49 -6.16 7.26
CA GLY A 313 -17.84 -6.93 6.19
C GLY A 313 -17.39 -8.33 6.62
N ASN A 314 -17.23 -9.23 5.66
CA ASN A 314 -16.64 -10.55 5.89
C ASN A 314 -15.13 -10.41 6.11
N PRO A 315 -14.48 -11.05 7.09
CA PRO A 315 -13.05 -10.88 7.33
C PRO A 315 -12.23 -11.78 6.38
N LEU A 316 -12.24 -11.45 5.08
CA LEU A 316 -11.53 -12.24 4.06
C LEU A 316 -10.02 -11.99 4.07
N ALA A 317 -9.62 -10.76 4.42
CA ALA A 317 -8.22 -10.33 4.43
C ALA A 317 -7.98 -9.24 5.48
N CYS A 318 -6.73 -9.08 5.91
CA CYS A 318 -6.30 -8.04 6.82
C CYS A 318 -4.78 -7.82 6.80
N ILE A 319 -4.34 -6.70 7.35
CA ILE A 319 -2.94 -6.51 7.77
C ILE A 319 -2.82 -7.13 9.16
N PRO A 320 -1.86 -8.05 9.42
CA PRO A 320 -1.73 -8.65 10.74
C PRO A 320 -1.42 -7.63 11.84
N ASN A 321 -1.93 -7.95 13.03
CA ASN A 321 -1.71 -7.23 14.27
C ASN A 321 -0.45 -7.79 14.98
N PHE A 322 0.61 -6.99 14.98
CA PHE A 322 1.90 -7.27 15.63
C PHE A 322 2.01 -6.66 17.04
N SER A 323 0.88 -6.57 17.75
CA SER A 323 0.83 -6.10 19.14
C SER A 323 0.93 -7.24 20.15
N GLU A 324 1.07 -6.86 21.41
CA GLU A 324 1.11 -7.75 22.56
C GLU A 324 -0.05 -8.76 22.59
N SER A 325 -1.25 -8.36 22.16
CA SER A 325 -2.46 -9.22 22.16
C SER A 325 -2.36 -10.50 21.30
N PHE A 326 -1.42 -10.56 20.35
CA PHE A 326 -1.17 -11.75 19.55
C PHE A 326 0.27 -12.23 19.69
N PHE A 327 1.23 -11.31 19.70
CA PHE A 327 2.65 -11.64 19.77
C PHE A 327 3.15 -11.97 21.18
N GLY A 328 2.48 -11.49 22.21
CA GLY A 328 2.97 -11.45 23.60
C GLY A 328 3.96 -10.29 23.86
N ARG A 329 4.28 -9.50 22.83
CA ARG A 329 5.06 -8.25 22.89
C ARG A 329 4.65 -7.33 21.73
N ASP A 330 4.82 -6.02 21.87
CA ASP A 330 4.55 -5.07 20.78
C ASP A 330 5.79 -4.90 19.88
N VAL A 331 5.71 -5.49 18.69
CA VAL A 331 6.78 -5.45 17.67
C VAL A 331 6.34 -4.69 16.43
N LYS A 332 5.17 -4.03 16.46
CA LYS A 332 4.61 -3.30 15.32
C LYS A 332 5.58 -2.25 14.78
N LYS A 333 6.26 -1.57 15.69
CA LYS A 333 7.26 -0.53 15.44
C LYS A 333 8.52 -1.02 14.72
N SER A 334 8.73 -2.34 14.68
CA SER A 334 9.89 -2.98 14.05
C SER A 334 9.64 -3.32 12.58
N PHE A 335 8.43 -3.07 12.09
CA PHE A 335 8.07 -3.17 10.68
C PHE A 335 8.12 -1.83 9.98
N SER A 336 8.79 -1.81 8.82
CA SER A 336 8.61 -0.75 7.84
C SER A 336 7.33 -0.99 7.04
N ARG A 337 7.08 -2.24 6.62
CA ARG A 337 5.86 -2.62 5.90
C ARG A 337 5.36 -3.94 6.44
N ARG A 338 4.20 -3.91 7.08
CA ARG A 338 3.56 -5.12 7.57
C ARG A 338 3.02 -5.94 6.39
N PRO A 339 3.04 -7.28 6.48
CA PRO A 339 2.44 -8.13 5.47
C PRO A 339 0.94 -7.87 5.32
N PHE A 340 0.38 -8.28 4.18
CA PHE A 340 -1.06 -8.39 3.97
C PHE A 340 -1.40 -9.87 3.80
N MET A 341 -2.47 -10.35 4.45
CA MET A 341 -2.84 -11.76 4.44
C MET A 341 -4.29 -12.00 4.03
N ALA A 342 -4.55 -13.13 3.40
CA ALA A 342 -5.88 -13.64 3.08
C ALA A 342 -5.87 -15.17 3.04
N ASN A 343 -7.04 -15.80 3.21
CA ASN A 343 -7.20 -17.24 3.01
C ASN A 343 -7.87 -17.53 1.68
N PHE A 344 -7.47 -18.61 1.05
CA PHE A 344 -7.94 -19.04 -0.24
C PHE A 344 -8.30 -20.53 -0.22
N GLU A 345 -9.15 -20.93 -1.15
CA GLU A 345 -9.47 -22.33 -1.41
C GLU A 345 -9.50 -22.56 -2.93
N SER A 346 -8.89 -23.67 -3.35
CA SER A 346 -8.91 -24.20 -4.70
C SER A 346 -8.98 -25.74 -4.67
N GLY A 347 -10.16 -26.28 -4.94
CA GLY A 347 -10.40 -27.72 -4.87
C GLY A 347 -10.35 -28.22 -3.42
N ASN A 348 -9.47 -29.17 -3.13
CA ASN A 348 -9.21 -29.67 -1.77
C ASN A 348 -8.13 -28.87 -1.03
N PHE A 349 -7.47 -27.91 -1.68
CA PHE A 349 -6.40 -27.13 -1.08
C PHE A 349 -6.95 -25.79 -0.56
N ASP A 350 -6.92 -25.58 0.74
CA ASP A 350 -7.00 -24.26 1.36
C ASP A 350 -5.65 -23.84 1.96
N PHE A 351 -5.44 -22.54 2.06
CA PHE A 351 -4.19 -21.99 2.56
C PHE A 351 -4.36 -20.53 2.99
N THR A 352 -3.49 -20.09 3.89
CA THR A 352 -3.20 -18.69 4.16
C THR A 352 -2.05 -18.20 3.29
N LEU A 353 -2.29 -17.15 2.50
CA LEU A 353 -1.23 -16.45 1.76
C LEU A 353 -0.92 -15.11 2.43
N LEU A 354 0.34 -14.92 2.81
CA LEU A 354 0.90 -13.65 3.24
C LEU A 354 1.75 -13.05 2.14
N THR A 355 1.65 -11.73 1.96
CA THR A 355 2.56 -11.02 1.07
C THR A 355 3.16 -9.78 1.71
N SER A 356 4.45 -9.56 1.46
CA SER A 356 5.19 -8.41 1.99
C SER A 356 6.23 -7.89 1.00
N HIS A 357 6.57 -6.62 1.13
CA HIS A 357 7.74 -6.03 0.50
C HIS A 357 8.60 -5.42 1.59
N VAL A 358 9.70 -6.09 1.93
CA VAL A 358 10.60 -5.69 3.01
C VAL A 358 11.48 -4.54 2.53
N VAL A 359 11.53 -3.44 3.28
CA VAL A 359 12.17 -2.20 2.83
C VAL A 359 13.68 -2.36 2.66
N PHE A 360 14.22 -1.79 1.58
CA PHE A 360 15.65 -1.83 1.31
C PHE A 360 16.48 -1.07 2.36
N THR A 361 16.01 0.04 2.93
CA THR A 361 16.82 0.89 3.81
C THR A 361 16.52 0.70 5.31
N SER A 362 17.56 0.39 6.09
CA SER A 362 17.47 0.38 7.56
C SER A 362 17.60 1.79 8.17
N SER A 363 17.02 2.01 9.35
CA SER A 363 17.22 3.25 10.10
C SER A 363 18.69 3.45 10.47
N PRO A 364 19.27 4.65 10.28
CA PRO A 364 20.63 4.94 10.72
C PRO A 364 20.73 5.28 12.21
N LYS A 365 19.60 5.44 12.92
CA LYS A 365 19.57 5.83 14.34
C LYS A 365 19.91 4.62 15.23
N PRO A 366 20.93 4.71 16.12
CA PRO A 366 21.33 3.60 16.99
C PRO A 366 20.20 3.06 17.87
N GLU A 367 19.44 3.94 18.53
CA GLU A 367 18.32 3.55 19.41
C GLU A 367 17.27 2.70 18.66
N LYS A 368 16.95 3.09 17.41
CA LYS A 368 15.98 2.36 16.60
C LYS A 368 16.53 1.01 16.11
N MET A 369 17.83 0.93 15.88
CA MET A 369 18.50 -0.32 15.50
C MET A 369 18.47 -1.30 16.67
N GLU A 370 18.85 -0.85 17.87
CA GLU A 370 18.81 -1.64 19.09
C GLU A 370 17.40 -2.14 19.37
N GLU A 371 16.39 -1.27 19.28
CA GLU A 371 14.98 -1.62 19.43
C GLU A 371 14.54 -2.74 18.48
N ILE A 372 14.83 -2.62 17.18
CA ILE A 372 14.49 -3.63 16.17
C ILE A 372 15.19 -4.97 16.43
N LEU A 373 16.48 -4.91 16.78
CA LEU A 373 17.28 -6.10 17.04
C LEU A 373 16.87 -6.80 18.34
N GLN A 374 16.46 -6.04 19.35
CA GLN A 374 15.97 -6.58 20.60
C GLN A 374 14.63 -7.28 20.40
N ASP A 375 13.73 -6.67 19.62
CA ASP A 375 12.40 -7.22 19.31
C ASP A 375 12.48 -8.57 18.56
N ALA A 376 13.42 -8.71 17.61
CA ALA A 376 13.58 -9.90 16.78
C ALA A 376 14.58 -10.93 17.35
N PHE A 377 15.79 -10.48 17.71
CA PHE A 377 16.92 -11.37 18.01
C PHE A 377 17.40 -11.32 19.46
N GLN A 378 16.79 -10.48 20.31
CA GLN A 378 17.18 -10.30 21.72
C GLN A 378 18.65 -9.87 21.89
N VAL A 379 19.16 -9.07 20.94
CA VAL A 379 20.50 -8.47 20.99
C VAL A 379 20.41 -6.97 20.75
N SER A 380 21.39 -6.21 21.25
CA SER A 380 21.40 -4.75 21.07
C SER A 380 22.13 -4.30 19.80
N HIS A 381 22.96 -5.16 19.20
CA HIS A 381 23.78 -4.80 18.05
C HIS A 381 23.87 -5.89 16.98
N TYR A 382 23.85 -5.50 15.70
CA TYR A 382 23.77 -6.44 14.55
C TYR A 382 24.97 -7.40 14.47
N LYS A 383 26.09 -7.07 15.12
CA LYS A 383 27.28 -7.92 15.20
C LYS A 383 27.07 -9.14 16.08
N GLU A 384 26.10 -9.09 16.99
CA GLU A 384 25.77 -10.17 17.93
C GLU A 384 24.69 -11.09 17.38
N ALA A 385 23.86 -10.60 16.45
CA ALA A 385 22.75 -11.35 15.87
C ALA A 385 23.23 -12.61 15.11
N GLY A 386 24.39 -12.55 14.45
CA GLY A 386 25.01 -13.71 13.80
C GLY A 386 25.60 -13.42 12.42
N LYS A 387 26.11 -14.47 11.76
CA LYS A 387 26.76 -14.36 10.44
C LYS A 387 25.73 -14.04 9.35
N GLY A 388 26.01 -13.01 8.54
CA GLY A 388 25.12 -12.56 7.46
C GLY A 388 24.29 -11.33 7.83
N VAL A 389 24.22 -10.98 9.13
CA VAL A 389 23.64 -9.73 9.60
C VAL A 389 24.68 -8.60 9.52
N THR A 390 24.26 -7.46 8.98
CA THR A 390 25.09 -6.28 8.74
C THR A 390 24.30 -5.01 9.03
N LYS A 391 25.00 -3.88 9.13
CA LYS A 391 24.37 -2.57 9.29
C LYS A 391 23.36 -2.25 8.17
N SER A 392 23.54 -2.76 6.96
CA SER A 392 22.68 -2.45 5.82
C SER A 392 21.46 -3.37 5.68
N ASN A 393 21.42 -4.52 6.36
CA ASN A 393 20.35 -5.51 6.18
C ASN A 393 19.68 -5.99 7.48
N TYR A 394 20.14 -5.57 8.67
CA TYR A 394 19.58 -6.05 9.94
C TYR A 394 18.06 -5.89 10.05
N ALA A 395 17.53 -4.73 9.62
CA ALA A 395 16.09 -4.45 9.70
C ALA A 395 15.29 -5.38 8.78
N ARG A 396 15.84 -5.72 7.60
CA ARG A 396 15.19 -6.65 6.67
C ARG A 396 15.08 -8.04 7.28
N LEU A 397 16.18 -8.52 7.85
CA LEU A 397 16.24 -9.83 8.51
C LEU A 397 15.30 -9.88 9.73
N ALA A 398 15.21 -8.79 10.51
CA ALA A 398 14.30 -8.69 11.64
C ALA A 398 12.82 -8.70 11.20
N GLU A 399 12.46 -7.96 10.14
CA GLU A 399 11.09 -8.00 9.58
C GLU A 399 10.73 -9.42 9.10
N ILE A 400 11.66 -10.12 8.45
CA ILE A 400 11.46 -11.51 8.03
C ILE A 400 11.27 -12.43 9.23
N ASP A 401 12.15 -12.36 10.23
CA ASP A 401 12.07 -13.17 11.45
C ASP A 401 10.73 -13.02 12.17
N LEU A 402 10.27 -11.78 12.36
CA LEU A 402 8.98 -11.49 12.96
C LEU A 402 7.80 -11.98 12.09
N MET A 403 7.93 -12.01 10.76
CA MET A 403 6.90 -12.64 9.91
C MET A 403 6.90 -14.17 10.07
N LEU A 404 8.06 -14.80 10.21
CA LEU A 404 8.17 -16.24 10.43
C LEU A 404 7.62 -16.64 11.81
N GLU A 405 7.93 -15.88 12.87
CA GLU A 405 7.31 -16.07 14.19
C GLU A 405 5.79 -15.89 14.13
N PHE A 406 5.30 -14.93 13.33
CA PHE A 406 3.86 -14.75 13.11
C PHE A 406 3.22 -15.99 12.46
N MET A 407 3.86 -16.55 11.42
CA MET A 407 3.37 -17.74 10.73
C MET A 407 3.28 -18.95 11.69
N GLU A 408 4.29 -19.15 12.55
CA GLU A 408 4.30 -20.21 13.56
C GLU A 408 3.15 -20.02 14.57
N LYS A 409 2.97 -18.80 15.09
CA LYS A 409 1.86 -18.49 16.01
C LYS A 409 0.49 -18.66 15.35
N LEU A 410 0.38 -18.32 14.06
CA LEU A 410 -0.85 -18.51 13.29
C LEU A 410 -1.20 -19.99 13.21
N ARG A 411 -0.24 -20.85 12.83
CA ARG A 411 -0.41 -22.31 12.79
C ARG A 411 -0.72 -22.90 14.16
N ALA A 412 -0.09 -22.41 15.23
CA ALA A 412 -0.35 -22.90 16.57
C ALA A 412 -1.78 -22.59 17.06
N LYS A 413 -2.33 -21.42 16.67
CA LYS A 413 -3.62 -20.93 17.17
C LYS A 413 -4.83 -21.30 16.31
N TYR A 414 -4.68 -21.41 15.00
CA TYR A 414 -5.78 -21.62 14.06
C TYR A 414 -5.71 -23.00 13.38
N LYS A 415 -6.81 -23.40 12.73
CA LYS A 415 -6.93 -24.71 12.07
C LYS A 415 -5.93 -24.83 10.92
N GLU A 416 -6.10 -23.94 9.94
CA GLU A 416 -5.26 -23.71 8.77
C GLU A 416 -3.76 -23.81 9.07
N LYS A 417 -3.10 -24.84 8.52
CA LYS A 417 -1.65 -25.05 8.67
C LYS A 417 -0.85 -24.63 7.45
N ASP A 418 -1.49 -24.49 6.29
CA ASP A 418 -0.85 -24.09 5.05
C ASP A 418 -0.63 -22.59 5.01
N VAL A 419 0.49 -22.17 5.58
CA VAL A 419 0.87 -20.75 5.65
C VAL A 419 2.02 -20.49 4.70
N ILE A 420 1.72 -19.76 3.62
CA ILE A 420 2.67 -19.41 2.56
C ILE A 420 2.97 -17.92 2.65
N LEU A 421 4.25 -17.58 2.71
CA LEU A 421 4.73 -16.20 2.63
C LEU A 421 5.42 -15.96 1.28
N VAL A 422 5.00 -14.92 0.56
CA VAL A 422 5.55 -14.57 -0.76
C VAL A 422 5.84 -13.08 -0.87
N GLY A 423 7.00 -12.71 -1.37
CA GLY A 423 7.31 -11.29 -1.51
C GLY A 423 8.74 -11.00 -1.92
N ASP A 424 9.01 -9.70 -2.06
CA ASP A 424 10.35 -9.16 -2.20
C ASP A 424 10.93 -8.90 -0.81
N PHE A 425 11.87 -9.74 -0.40
CA PHE A 425 12.49 -9.67 0.92
C PHE A 425 13.74 -8.78 0.93
N ASN A 426 14.22 -8.35 -0.25
CA ASN A 426 15.48 -7.64 -0.39
C ASN A 426 16.67 -8.35 0.33
N ILE A 427 16.63 -9.68 0.41
CA ILE A 427 17.68 -10.53 0.98
C ILE A 427 17.94 -11.68 0.01
N GLU A 428 19.20 -11.91 -0.33
CA GLU A 428 19.57 -12.97 -1.27
C GLU A 428 19.53 -14.35 -0.62
N LYS A 429 19.14 -15.39 -1.37
CA LYS A 429 19.14 -16.80 -0.92
C LYS A 429 20.46 -17.26 -0.30
N GLN A 430 21.61 -16.77 -0.79
CA GLN A 430 22.94 -17.10 -0.25
C GLN A 430 23.27 -16.45 1.09
N ASN A 431 22.39 -15.60 1.65
CA ASN A 431 22.63 -15.00 2.95
C ASN A 431 22.74 -16.10 4.02
N ARG A 432 23.86 -16.12 4.74
CA ARG A 432 24.18 -17.14 5.75
C ARG A 432 23.28 -17.08 6.98
N PHE A 433 22.40 -16.09 7.08
CA PHE A 433 21.49 -15.93 8.20
C PHE A 433 20.14 -16.66 8.03
N TRP A 434 19.80 -17.14 6.83
CA TRP A 434 18.55 -17.88 6.59
C TRP A 434 18.31 -19.06 7.55
N PRO A 435 19.30 -19.94 7.84
CA PRO A 435 19.08 -21.03 8.80
C PRO A 435 18.66 -20.56 10.19
N LYS A 436 19.14 -19.39 10.63
CA LYS A 436 18.78 -18.80 11.93
C LYS A 436 17.35 -18.28 11.91
N LEU A 437 16.92 -17.65 10.80
CA LEU A 437 15.53 -17.18 10.63
C LEU A 437 14.53 -18.34 10.67
N PHE A 438 14.90 -19.51 10.11
CA PHE A 438 14.04 -20.69 10.11
C PHE A 438 13.88 -21.35 11.48
N GLU A 439 14.61 -20.92 12.51
CA GLU A 439 14.34 -21.35 13.88
C GLU A 439 12.99 -20.78 14.38
N SER A 440 12.55 -19.63 13.86
CA SER A 440 11.29 -18.96 14.20
C SER A 440 10.07 -19.56 13.48
N PHE A 441 10.29 -20.36 12.43
CA PHE A 441 9.26 -21.10 11.70
C PHE A 441 9.82 -22.46 11.27
N LYS A 442 9.56 -23.49 12.08
CA LYS A 442 10.17 -24.81 11.89
C LYS A 442 9.66 -25.44 10.59
N GLY A 443 10.58 -26.08 9.85
CA GLY A 443 10.27 -26.70 8.55
C GLY A 443 10.27 -25.73 7.37
N ALA A 444 10.62 -24.45 7.58
CA ALA A 444 10.66 -23.46 6.52
C ALA A 444 11.61 -23.84 5.37
N ASP A 445 11.09 -23.77 4.15
CA ASP A 445 11.84 -23.89 2.91
C ASP A 445 11.88 -22.56 2.15
N LEU A 446 13.01 -22.24 1.53
CA LEU A 446 13.17 -21.10 0.63
C LEU A 446 13.20 -21.57 -0.83
N VAL A 447 12.08 -21.39 -1.52
CA VAL A 447 11.79 -22.17 -2.74
C VAL A 447 12.45 -21.63 -4.01
N VAL A 448 12.61 -20.30 -4.15
CA VAL A 448 13.07 -19.70 -5.42
C VAL A 448 14.58 -19.46 -5.43
N GLU A 449 15.28 -20.00 -6.43
CA GLU A 449 16.74 -19.87 -6.58
C GLU A 449 17.19 -18.88 -7.65
N ASP A 450 16.31 -18.58 -8.60
CA ASP A 450 16.60 -17.69 -9.74
C ASP A 450 16.83 -16.23 -9.32
N ALA A 451 17.68 -15.50 -10.03
CA ALA A 451 17.79 -14.04 -9.86
C ALA A 451 16.51 -13.34 -10.34
N THR A 452 15.80 -12.65 -9.43
CA THR A 452 14.44 -12.12 -9.63
C THR A 452 14.39 -10.62 -9.91
N SER A 453 15.44 -9.85 -9.59
CA SER A 453 15.52 -8.43 -9.95
C SER A 453 16.14 -8.20 -11.32
N LEU A 454 15.69 -7.14 -11.97
CA LEU A 454 16.12 -6.69 -13.29
C LEU A 454 17.28 -5.70 -13.16
N THR A 455 18.42 -6.01 -13.76
CA THR A 455 19.45 -4.98 -13.96
C THR A 455 19.07 -4.06 -15.12
N ILE A 456 19.49 -2.79 -15.06
CA ILE A 456 19.34 -1.87 -16.19
C ILE A 456 20.51 -1.95 -17.17
N GLY A 457 21.68 -2.41 -16.72
CA GLY A 457 22.92 -2.44 -17.49
C GLY A 457 23.10 -3.76 -18.24
N ARG A 458 23.73 -3.70 -19.42
CA ARG A 458 24.10 -4.89 -20.20
C ARG A 458 25.26 -5.67 -19.57
N TYR A 459 26.14 -4.96 -18.86
CA TYR A 459 27.32 -5.51 -18.21
C TYR A 459 27.33 -5.14 -16.72
N ASP A 460 27.84 -6.05 -15.89
CA ASP A 460 28.11 -5.79 -14.48
C ASP A 460 29.39 -4.95 -14.29
N SER A 461 29.75 -4.64 -13.04
CA SER A 461 30.98 -3.89 -12.73
C SER A 461 32.28 -4.64 -13.07
N LYS A 462 32.21 -5.94 -13.35
CA LYS A 462 33.33 -6.78 -13.76
C LYS A 462 33.37 -6.98 -15.29
N GLY A 463 32.43 -6.38 -16.03
CA GLY A 463 32.32 -6.52 -17.49
C GLY A 463 31.60 -7.78 -17.96
N ASN A 464 31.01 -8.58 -17.07
CA ASN A 464 30.26 -9.77 -17.48
C ASN A 464 28.87 -9.37 -17.98
N PRO A 465 28.35 -10.02 -19.05
CA PRO A 465 26.98 -9.79 -19.48
C PRO A 465 26.01 -10.17 -18.36
N THR A 466 25.05 -9.29 -18.08
CA THR A 466 24.06 -9.49 -17.03
C THR A 466 22.86 -10.31 -17.47
N PHE A 467 22.63 -10.38 -18.79
CA PHE A 467 21.41 -10.94 -19.39
C PHE A 467 20.10 -10.38 -18.82
N GLY A 468 20.16 -9.21 -18.19
CA GLY A 468 19.02 -8.55 -17.56
C GLY A 468 18.76 -8.99 -16.13
N ASP A 469 19.50 -9.95 -15.58
CA ASP A 469 19.34 -10.45 -14.21
C ASP A 469 20.31 -9.75 -13.25
N ALA A 470 19.90 -9.57 -11.98
CA ALA A 470 20.72 -8.97 -10.93
C ALA A 470 20.81 -9.84 -9.65
N SER A 471 19.81 -9.72 -8.76
CA SER A 471 19.77 -10.37 -7.44
C SER A 471 18.50 -11.22 -7.28
N ASN A 472 18.58 -12.26 -6.46
CA ASN A 472 17.45 -13.12 -6.07
C ASN A 472 16.85 -12.62 -4.75
N TYR A 473 15.87 -11.71 -4.81
CA TYR A 473 15.24 -11.12 -3.62
C TYR A 473 13.81 -11.60 -3.37
N ASP A 474 13.16 -12.14 -4.41
CA ASP A 474 11.77 -12.55 -4.35
C ASP A 474 11.72 -14.05 -4.05
N HIS A 475 11.04 -14.44 -2.97
CA HIS A 475 10.95 -15.85 -2.59
C HIS A 475 9.54 -16.27 -2.17
N PHE A 476 9.30 -17.58 -2.15
CA PHE A 476 8.28 -18.21 -1.32
C PHE A 476 8.97 -18.82 -0.09
N ILE A 477 8.31 -18.67 1.07
CA ILE A 477 8.65 -19.35 2.32
C ILE A 477 7.41 -20.08 2.83
N LEU A 478 7.53 -21.39 3.06
CA LEU A 478 6.48 -22.28 3.53
C LEU A 478 7.09 -23.51 4.21
N ASP A 479 6.28 -24.24 4.97
CA ASP A 479 6.67 -25.53 5.55
C ASP A 479 6.16 -26.66 4.66
N GLY A 480 7.08 -27.30 3.96
CA GLY A 480 6.76 -28.36 2.99
C GLY A 480 6.14 -29.62 3.61
N SER A 481 6.17 -29.77 4.94
CA SER A 481 5.53 -30.90 5.61
C SER A 481 4.02 -30.74 5.81
N PHE A 482 3.54 -29.49 5.79
CA PHE A 482 2.12 -29.15 5.84
C PHE A 482 1.62 -28.79 4.44
N SER A 483 2.38 -28.00 3.69
CA SER A 483 1.99 -27.60 2.31
C SER A 483 2.43 -28.59 1.24
N ARG A 484 2.04 -29.86 1.42
CA ARG A 484 2.43 -30.98 0.55
C ARG A 484 1.82 -30.88 -0.84
N GLU A 485 0.70 -30.18 -0.97
CA GLU A 485 0.05 -29.82 -2.23
C GLU A 485 1.02 -29.08 -3.14
N CYS A 486 1.95 -28.31 -2.59
CA CYS A 486 2.92 -27.55 -3.37
C CYS A 486 4.19 -28.35 -3.74
N LYS A 487 4.27 -29.62 -3.33
CA LYS A 487 5.36 -30.54 -3.69
C LYS A 487 4.89 -31.61 -4.67
N ASN A 488 5.82 -32.02 -5.53
CA ASN A 488 5.60 -33.15 -6.43
C ASN A 488 5.90 -34.50 -5.74
N PHE A 489 5.74 -35.61 -6.46
CA PHE A 489 6.00 -36.97 -5.93
C PHE A 489 7.45 -37.23 -5.49
N ASN A 490 8.41 -36.38 -5.87
CA ASN A 490 9.81 -36.45 -5.45
C ASN A 490 10.12 -35.54 -4.26
N ASP A 491 9.10 -34.95 -3.61
CA ASP A 491 9.25 -33.97 -2.53
C ASP A 491 9.89 -32.64 -2.99
N GLU A 492 9.81 -32.32 -4.29
CA GLU A 492 10.35 -31.09 -4.88
C GLU A 492 9.25 -30.08 -5.25
N TYR A 493 9.54 -28.79 -5.11
CA TYR A 493 8.66 -27.71 -5.55
C TYR A 493 8.76 -27.49 -7.07
N TYR A 494 7.62 -27.35 -7.74
CA TYR A 494 7.62 -26.79 -9.10
C TYR A 494 7.47 -25.26 -9.02
N ALA A 495 8.61 -24.58 -8.93
CA ALA A 495 8.69 -23.15 -8.73
C ALA A 495 9.88 -22.52 -9.47
N GLY A 496 9.83 -21.20 -9.68
CA GLY A 496 10.93 -20.48 -10.28
C GLY A 496 10.55 -19.07 -10.74
N LYS A 497 11.38 -18.50 -11.61
CA LYS A 497 11.18 -17.18 -12.20
C LYS A 497 10.50 -17.23 -13.57
N TYR A 498 9.57 -16.30 -13.80
CA TYR A 498 9.03 -16.00 -15.12
C TYR A 498 9.78 -14.84 -15.79
N SER A 499 10.59 -15.16 -16.80
CA SER A 499 11.39 -14.17 -17.51
C SER A 499 10.60 -13.42 -18.59
N PHE A 500 10.73 -12.09 -18.61
CA PHE A 500 10.19 -11.23 -19.69
C PHE A 500 10.82 -11.51 -21.06
N TYR A 501 11.91 -12.28 -21.11
CA TYR A 501 12.62 -12.64 -22.33
C TYR A 501 12.13 -13.94 -22.96
N LYS A 502 11.00 -14.49 -22.48
CA LYS A 502 10.41 -15.73 -22.99
C LYS A 502 9.05 -15.48 -23.65
N GLU A 503 8.65 -16.45 -24.47
CA GLU A 503 7.29 -16.62 -25.00
C GLU A 503 6.73 -15.37 -25.72
N ASP A 504 5.44 -15.08 -25.50
CA ASP A 504 4.70 -14.04 -26.19
C ASP A 504 4.95 -12.66 -25.60
N ILE A 505 5.34 -12.56 -24.31
CA ILE A 505 5.74 -11.30 -23.69
C ILE A 505 6.96 -10.71 -24.40
N LYS A 506 7.98 -11.52 -24.67
CA LYS A 506 9.15 -11.07 -25.45
C LYS A 506 8.73 -10.55 -26.82
N LYS A 507 7.89 -11.29 -27.55
CA LYS A 507 7.44 -10.89 -28.90
C LYS A 507 6.68 -9.55 -28.87
N ASP A 508 5.82 -9.36 -27.88
CA ASP A 508 5.05 -8.14 -27.71
C ASP A 508 5.95 -6.94 -27.40
N ILE A 509 6.93 -7.11 -26.50
CA ILE A 509 7.92 -6.06 -26.19
C ILE A 509 8.81 -5.77 -27.40
N GLU A 510 9.29 -6.80 -28.09
CA GLU A 510 10.13 -6.65 -29.28
C GLU A 510 9.40 -5.91 -30.41
N ARG A 511 8.11 -6.20 -30.58
CA ARG A 511 7.26 -5.53 -31.57
C ARG A 511 7.00 -4.07 -31.19
N LYS A 512 6.54 -3.83 -29.95
CA LYS A 512 6.06 -2.52 -29.49
C LYS A 512 7.19 -1.55 -29.14
N TYR A 513 8.24 -2.02 -28.48
CA TYR A 513 9.21 -1.16 -27.78
C TYR A 513 10.65 -1.35 -28.23
N ILE A 514 11.09 -2.56 -28.61
CA ILE A 514 12.49 -2.76 -28.99
C ILE A 514 12.79 -2.15 -30.35
N ILE A 515 13.65 -1.14 -30.33
CA ILE A 515 14.04 -0.36 -31.52
C ILE A 515 15.47 -0.62 -31.98
N ARG A 516 16.29 -1.27 -31.14
CA ARG A 516 17.73 -1.38 -31.32
C ARG A 516 18.15 -2.51 -32.26
N GLN A 517 19.27 -2.33 -32.93
CA GLN A 517 20.04 -3.36 -33.64
C GLN A 517 21.53 -3.20 -33.34
N LYS A 518 22.27 -4.31 -33.38
CA LYS A 518 23.73 -4.26 -33.28
C LYS A 518 24.30 -3.64 -34.57
N VAL A 519 25.23 -2.70 -34.43
CA VAL A 519 25.92 -2.09 -35.58
C VAL A 519 26.90 -3.11 -36.18
N LYS A 520 26.91 -3.25 -37.50
CA LYS A 520 27.85 -4.16 -38.19
C LYS A 520 29.28 -3.64 -37.99
N ASN A 521 30.21 -4.56 -37.70
CA ASN A 521 31.65 -4.29 -37.54
C ASN A 521 32.04 -3.40 -36.35
N GLU A 522 31.10 -3.01 -35.49
CA GLU A 522 31.39 -2.33 -34.22
C GLU A 522 31.05 -3.28 -33.06
N TRP A 523 32.06 -3.55 -32.23
CA TRP A 523 31.86 -4.34 -31.02
C TRP A 523 30.97 -3.54 -30.05
N ASP A 524 29.89 -4.17 -29.61
CA ASP A 524 28.97 -3.67 -28.56
C ASP A 524 28.27 -2.33 -28.79
N LYS A 525 28.27 -1.82 -30.02
CA LYS A 525 27.46 -0.65 -30.36
C LYS A 525 26.08 -1.04 -30.87
N TYR A 526 25.08 -0.31 -30.41
CA TYR A 526 23.71 -0.41 -30.89
C TYR A 526 23.25 0.90 -31.52
N ASP A 527 22.41 0.78 -32.53
CA ASP A 527 21.71 1.90 -33.16
C ASP A 527 20.24 1.53 -33.40
N PHE A 528 19.44 2.47 -33.86
CA PHE A 528 18.08 2.23 -34.31
C PHE A 528 18.06 1.29 -35.51
N ARG A 529 17.13 0.32 -35.49
CA ARG A 529 16.72 -0.39 -36.69
C ARG A 529 16.17 0.60 -37.73
N PRO A 530 16.35 0.35 -39.04
CA PRO A 530 15.76 1.18 -40.08
C PRO A 530 14.26 1.41 -39.85
N GLY A 531 13.81 2.67 -39.93
CA GLY A 531 12.41 3.06 -39.73
C GLY A 531 11.91 3.07 -38.27
N LYS A 532 12.69 2.55 -37.31
CA LYS A 532 12.26 2.52 -35.89
C LYS A 532 12.41 3.86 -35.18
N ARG A 533 13.23 4.78 -35.70
CA ARG A 533 13.36 6.13 -35.15
C ARG A 533 12.09 6.94 -35.37
N GLU A 534 11.53 6.91 -36.58
CA GLU A 534 10.26 7.55 -36.92
C GLU A 534 9.10 6.91 -36.18
N TYR A 535 9.10 5.57 -36.05
CA TYR A 535 8.12 4.84 -35.24
C TYR A 535 8.14 5.29 -33.77
N ALA A 536 9.33 5.34 -33.15
CA ALA A 536 9.48 5.84 -31.78
C ALA A 536 8.97 7.29 -31.66
N GLY A 537 9.22 8.12 -32.68
CA GLY A 537 8.77 9.51 -32.69
C GLY A 537 7.25 9.62 -32.66
N ARG A 538 6.56 8.79 -33.46
CA ARG A 538 5.10 8.69 -33.45
C ARG A 538 4.57 8.16 -32.12
N MET A 539 5.24 7.18 -31.50
CA MET A 539 4.85 6.66 -30.20
C MET A 539 4.97 7.72 -29.09
N VAL A 540 6.09 8.45 -29.04
CA VAL A 540 6.27 9.56 -28.08
C VAL A 540 5.23 10.66 -28.32
N ALA A 541 4.99 11.06 -29.57
CA ALA A 541 3.97 12.05 -29.90
C ALA A 541 2.57 11.60 -29.44
N SER A 542 2.24 10.32 -29.58
CA SER A 542 0.99 9.74 -29.08
C SER A 542 0.88 9.81 -27.54
N ILE A 543 1.96 9.47 -26.82
CA ILE A 543 2.01 9.58 -25.35
C ILE A 543 1.79 11.03 -24.92
N VAL A 544 2.52 11.99 -25.51
CA VAL A 544 2.41 13.42 -25.19
C VAL A 544 1.03 13.96 -25.52
N SER A 545 0.45 13.55 -26.66
CA SER A 545 -0.91 13.93 -27.07
C SER A 545 -1.97 13.45 -26.07
N LYS A 546 -1.87 12.19 -25.60
CA LYS A 546 -2.75 11.67 -24.54
C LYS A 546 -2.67 12.50 -23.25
N MET A 547 -1.46 12.89 -22.84
CA MET A 547 -1.26 13.72 -21.66
C MET A 547 -1.81 15.14 -21.84
N LYS A 548 -1.57 15.75 -23.01
CA LYS A 548 -2.06 17.08 -23.37
C LYS A 548 -3.57 17.16 -23.33
N ASN A 549 -4.25 16.10 -23.78
CA ASN A 549 -5.71 16.04 -23.85
C ASN A 549 -6.40 15.68 -22.52
N ARG A 550 -5.65 15.60 -21.41
CA ARG A 550 -6.24 15.45 -20.08
C ARG A 550 -6.87 16.75 -19.60
N TYR A 551 -7.90 16.60 -18.78
CA TYR A 551 -8.58 17.69 -18.08
C TYR A 551 -8.40 17.55 -16.57
N THR A 552 -8.56 18.66 -15.87
CA THR A 552 -8.47 18.77 -14.42
C THR A 552 -9.42 19.85 -13.93
N VAL A 553 -9.65 19.92 -12.63
CA VAL A 553 -10.43 20.99 -12.00
C VAL A 553 -9.49 22.00 -11.35
N LYS A 554 -9.60 23.27 -11.76
CA LYS A 554 -8.93 24.42 -11.15
C LYS A 554 -9.91 25.56 -10.99
N ASN A 555 -9.91 26.22 -9.83
CA ASN A 555 -10.80 27.34 -9.52
C ASN A 555 -12.27 27.01 -9.84
N LYS A 556 -12.74 25.85 -9.38
CA LYS A 556 -14.11 25.34 -9.58
C LYS A 556 -14.52 25.15 -11.05
N LYS A 557 -13.56 25.04 -11.97
CA LYS A 557 -13.79 24.92 -13.42
C LYS A 557 -13.02 23.73 -13.98
N VAL A 558 -13.63 23.03 -14.91
CA VAL A 558 -12.95 22.02 -15.73
C VAL A 558 -12.09 22.73 -16.76
N VAL A 559 -10.78 22.42 -16.76
CA VAL A 559 -9.77 23.02 -17.61
C VAL A 559 -8.81 21.96 -18.15
N LYS A 560 -8.22 22.21 -19.32
CA LYS A 560 -7.19 21.34 -19.89
C LYS A 560 -5.93 21.38 -19.02
N VAL A 561 -5.28 20.24 -18.81
CA VAL A 561 -4.01 20.16 -18.08
C VAL A 561 -2.95 20.90 -18.89
N LYS A 562 -2.17 21.76 -18.22
CA LYS A 562 -0.96 22.35 -18.80
C LYS A 562 0.20 21.40 -18.54
N ILE A 563 0.83 20.91 -19.60
CA ILE A 563 2.02 20.08 -19.52
C ILE A 563 3.20 20.79 -20.18
N ASP A 564 4.41 20.45 -19.75
CA ASP A 564 5.66 20.82 -20.41
C ASP A 564 5.93 19.77 -21.50
N GLU A 565 5.48 20.05 -22.73
CA GLU A 565 5.54 19.10 -23.85
C GLU A 565 6.97 18.67 -24.18
N GLU A 566 7.93 19.60 -24.09
CA GLU A 566 9.35 19.33 -24.37
C GLU A 566 9.92 18.37 -23.32
N LYS A 567 9.72 18.66 -22.03
CA LYS A 567 10.18 17.79 -20.94
C LYS A 567 9.58 16.39 -21.03
N TYR A 568 8.29 16.28 -21.34
CA TYR A 568 7.62 14.98 -21.50
C TYR A 568 8.14 14.22 -22.73
N THR A 569 8.31 14.90 -23.86
CA THR A 569 8.86 14.31 -25.10
C THR A 569 10.24 13.76 -24.84
N LYS A 570 11.14 14.57 -24.26
CA LYS A 570 12.50 14.17 -23.91
C LYS A 570 12.51 13.00 -22.93
N SER A 571 11.72 13.07 -21.85
CA SER A 571 11.66 11.99 -20.86
C SER A 571 11.20 10.66 -21.45
N ALA A 572 10.16 10.66 -22.28
CA ALA A 572 9.65 9.44 -22.91
C ALA A 572 10.66 8.89 -23.92
N TRP A 573 11.25 9.76 -24.74
CA TRP A 573 12.27 9.40 -25.72
C TRP A 573 13.51 8.78 -25.07
N ASP A 574 14.02 9.42 -24.02
CA ASP A 574 15.24 8.99 -23.36
C ASP A 574 15.05 7.66 -22.63
N ARG A 575 13.97 7.52 -21.87
CA ARG A 575 13.73 6.36 -21.00
C ARG A 575 13.25 5.13 -21.78
N LEU A 576 12.37 5.31 -22.76
CA LEU A 576 11.83 4.20 -23.53
C LEU A 576 12.73 3.78 -24.68
N PHE A 577 13.46 4.69 -25.33
CA PHE A 577 14.12 4.39 -26.60
C PHE A 577 15.63 4.59 -26.57
N ILE A 578 16.13 5.76 -26.16
CA ILE A 578 17.59 6.01 -26.15
C ILE A 578 18.31 5.14 -25.11
N SER A 579 17.65 4.84 -24.00
CA SER A 579 18.18 3.94 -22.97
C SER A 579 18.64 2.60 -23.55
N GLN A 580 17.93 2.09 -24.55
CA GLN A 580 18.16 0.78 -25.16
C GLN A 580 19.44 0.67 -25.98
N ILE A 581 20.03 1.79 -26.42
CA ILE A 581 21.25 1.81 -27.26
C ILE A 581 22.52 2.13 -26.46
N ARG A 582 22.42 2.18 -25.12
CA ARG A 582 23.54 2.43 -24.20
C ARG A 582 23.69 1.24 -23.27
N ASP A 583 24.93 0.80 -23.06
CA ASP A 583 25.18 -0.36 -22.19
C ASP A 583 24.72 -0.14 -20.75
N GLN A 584 24.83 1.08 -20.19
CA GLN A 584 24.43 1.33 -18.80
C GLN A 584 22.91 1.31 -18.55
N SER A 585 22.10 1.34 -19.62
CA SER A 585 20.64 1.44 -19.51
C SER A 585 19.89 0.51 -20.47
N TYR A 586 20.59 -0.48 -21.03
CA TYR A 586 20.12 -1.36 -22.09
C TYR A 586 18.78 -2.04 -21.78
N TYR A 587 18.56 -2.44 -20.53
CA TYR A 587 17.33 -3.11 -20.08
C TYR A 587 16.32 -2.16 -19.43
N GLN A 588 16.61 -0.85 -19.34
CA GLN A 588 15.72 0.12 -18.71
C GLN A 588 14.31 0.10 -19.32
N VAL A 589 14.16 -0.12 -20.63
CA VAL A 589 12.84 -0.22 -21.26
C VAL A 589 11.93 -1.27 -20.60
N TYR A 590 12.47 -2.40 -20.14
CA TYR A 590 11.70 -3.45 -19.46
C TYR A 590 11.20 -2.95 -18.10
N LYS A 591 12.07 -2.29 -17.34
CA LYS A 591 11.72 -1.60 -16.10
C LYS A 591 10.58 -0.61 -16.32
N GLU A 592 10.69 0.23 -17.35
CA GLU A 592 9.71 1.28 -17.65
C GLU A 592 8.32 0.74 -18.01
N VAL A 593 8.26 -0.33 -18.82
CA VAL A 593 6.99 -0.84 -19.37
C VAL A 593 6.38 -2.00 -18.58
N LEU A 594 7.19 -2.75 -17.84
CA LEU A 594 6.76 -3.89 -17.02
C LEU A 594 7.06 -3.67 -15.53
N SER A 595 8.25 -4.03 -15.07
CA SER A 595 8.71 -3.93 -13.68
C SER A 595 10.23 -4.07 -13.62
N ASP A 596 10.84 -3.64 -12.52
CA ASP A 596 12.24 -3.94 -12.19
C ASP A 596 12.43 -5.28 -11.47
N HIS A 597 11.38 -6.08 -11.33
CA HIS A 597 11.45 -7.46 -10.87
C HIS A 597 10.72 -8.37 -11.85
N PHE A 598 11.18 -9.61 -11.95
CA PHE A 598 10.51 -10.70 -12.62
C PHE A 598 9.54 -11.37 -11.66
N PRO A 599 8.33 -11.79 -12.09
CA PRO A 599 7.46 -12.60 -11.26
C PRO A 599 8.13 -13.92 -10.90
N ILE A 600 7.88 -14.38 -9.67
CA ILE A 600 8.16 -15.74 -9.23
C ILE A 600 6.86 -16.53 -9.20
N PHE A 601 6.95 -17.85 -9.35
CA PHE A 601 5.77 -18.71 -9.32
C PHE A 601 6.03 -20.04 -8.62
N MET A 602 4.93 -20.68 -8.23
CA MET A 602 4.84 -22.04 -7.72
C MET A 602 3.53 -22.69 -8.20
N GLU A 603 3.54 -23.98 -8.52
CA GLU A 603 2.33 -24.76 -8.77
C GLU A 603 2.03 -25.68 -7.57
N CYS A 604 0.76 -25.71 -7.15
CA CYS A 604 0.27 -26.62 -6.11
C CYS A 604 -0.89 -27.46 -6.65
N HIS A 605 -1.05 -28.66 -6.10
CA HIS A 605 -2.12 -29.59 -6.39
C HIS A 605 -3.42 -29.19 -5.71
N THR A 606 -4.54 -29.50 -6.35
CA THR A 606 -5.88 -29.14 -5.85
C THR A 606 -6.76 -30.37 -5.61
N ASP A 607 -6.24 -31.56 -5.90
CA ASP A 607 -6.92 -32.85 -5.87
C ASP A 607 -6.42 -33.77 -4.75
N ILE A 608 -5.28 -33.46 -4.14
CA ILE A 608 -4.77 -34.14 -2.94
C ILE A 608 -5.73 -33.86 -1.77
N PRO A 609 -6.06 -34.87 -0.93
CA PRO A 609 -6.88 -34.62 0.25
C PRO A 609 -6.16 -33.70 1.23
N ASP A 610 -6.88 -32.66 1.66
CA ASP A 610 -6.48 -31.73 2.72
C ASP A 610 -5.88 -32.48 3.93
N ASP A 611 -4.76 -31.96 4.43
CA ASP A 611 -4.01 -32.55 5.52
C ASP A 611 -4.21 -31.88 6.88
N ASP A 612 -4.94 -30.77 6.93
CA ASP A 612 -5.28 -30.03 8.15
C ASP A 612 -6.03 -30.89 9.20
N ASP A 613 -6.73 -31.95 8.76
CA ASP A 613 -7.51 -32.85 9.62
C ASP A 613 -6.73 -34.09 10.10
N ARG A 614 -5.45 -34.25 9.72
CA ARG A 614 -4.66 -35.47 10.02
C ARG A 614 -3.73 -35.37 11.23
N ILE A 615 -3.72 -34.24 11.96
CA ILE A 615 -2.81 -34.01 13.11
C ILE A 615 -3.58 -33.67 14.39
#